data_AF-A0A3G8JIG6-F1
#
_entry.id   AF-A0A3G8JIG6-F1
#
_cell.length_a   1.000
_cell.length_b   1.000
_cell.length_c   1.000
_cell.angle_alpha   90.00
_cell.angle_beta   90.00
_cell.angle_gamma   90.00
#
_symmetry.space_group_name_H-M   'P 1'
#
loop_
_entity.id
_entity.type
_entity.pdbx_description
1 polymer ?
#
loop_
_entity_poly.entity_id
_entity_poly.type
_entity_poly.pdbx_seq_one_letter_code
_entity_poly.pdbx_strand_id
1 'polypeptide(L)' 'MAGKPQPHVASARGRACVLGRHAPGSPQHLEAQRTLRELVLAEHIQKVVDQAPKLTQDQRDRLAELLRPARQDGGGAA' A
#
# COMPACT_ATOMS: atom_id res chain seq x y z
N MET A 1 -2.53 21.34 3.89
CA MET A 1 -2.51 20.92 5.31
C MET A 1 -2.21 19.43 5.37
N ALA A 2 -1.02 19.03 5.83
CA ALA A 2 -0.76 17.61 6.07
C ALA A 2 -1.60 17.18 7.29
N GLY A 3 -2.60 16.32 7.07
CA GLY A 3 -3.39 15.73 8.15
C GLY A 3 -2.49 14.97 9.13
N LYS A 4 -2.99 14.73 10.34
CA LYS A 4 -2.26 13.93 11.33
C LYS A 4 -2.01 12.53 10.74
N PRO A 5 -0.79 11.98 10.84
CA PRO A 5 -0.51 10.63 10.37
C PRO A 5 -1.40 9.64 11.12
N GLN A 6 -1.78 8.56 10.45
CA GLN A 6 -2.57 7.50 11.05
C GLN A 6 -1.90 6.97 12.35
N PRO A 7 -2.66 6.64 13.41
CA PRO A 7 -2.10 6.26 14.71
C PRO A 7 -1.09 5.10 14.65
N HIS A 8 -1.32 4.14 13.75
CA HIS A 8 -0.44 2.99 13.56
C HIS A 8 0.91 3.39 12.92
N VAL A 9 0.93 4.38 12.01
CA VAL A 9 2.16 4.93 11.42
C VAL A 9 2.98 5.66 12.49
N ALA A 10 2.32 6.47 13.32
CA ALA A 10 2.98 7.18 14.42
C ALA A 10 3.60 6.19 15.43
N SER A 11 2.88 5.14 15.80
CA SER A 11 3.38 4.09 16.70
C SER A 11 4.57 3.33 16.10
N ALA A 12 4.49 2.91 14.84
CA ALA A 12 5.58 2.24 14.14
C ALA A 12 6.84 3.13 14.04
N ARG A 13 6.65 4.44 13.81
CA ARG A 13 7.75 5.41 13.81
C ARG A 13 8.42 5.50 15.18
N GLY A 14 7.64 5.56 16.26
CA GLY A 14 8.17 5.54 17.62
C GLY A 14 9.02 4.30 17.90
N ARG A 15 8.49 3.11 17.56
CA ARG A 15 9.20 1.83 17.72
C ARG A 15 10.51 1.78 16.91
N ALA A 16 10.49 2.21 15.64
CA ALA A 16 11.68 2.26 14.81
C ALA A 16 12.74 3.22 15.36
N CYS A 17 12.34 4.40 15.85
CA CYS A 17 13.27 5.36 16.47
C CYS A 17 13.91 4.81 17.76
N VAL A 18 13.12 4.20 18.64
CA VAL A 18 13.63 3.61 19.89
C VAL A 18 14.62 2.49 19.58
N LEU A 19 14.27 1.57 18.68
CA LEU A 19 15.16 0.48 18.29
C LEU A 19 16.40 0.97 17.54
N GLY A 20 16.28 2.01 16.71
CA GLY A 20 17.43 2.63 16.06
C GLY A 20 18.41 3.27 17.04
N ARG A 21 17.91 3.79 18.17
CA ARG A 21 18.75 4.37 19.23
C ARG A 21 19.42 3.31 20.09
N HIS A 22 18.70 2.25 20.48
CA HIS A 22 19.14 1.30 21.50
C HIS A 22 19.67 -0.03 20.94
N ALA A 23 19.29 -0.40 19.72
CA ALA A 23 19.67 -1.66 19.08
C ALA A 23 19.83 -1.48 17.56
N PRO A 24 20.72 -0.57 17.09
CA PRO A 24 20.93 -0.34 15.66
C PRO A 24 21.40 -1.62 14.97
N GLY A 25 21.00 -1.81 13.71
CA GLY A 25 21.30 -3.03 12.93
C GLY A 25 20.69 -4.35 13.43
N SER A 26 20.06 -4.39 14.61
CA SER A 26 19.42 -5.61 15.12
C SER A 26 18.28 -6.10 14.20
N PRO A 27 17.97 -7.40 14.18
CA PRO A 27 16.82 -7.93 13.42
C PRO A 27 15.52 -7.18 13.74
N GLN A 28 15.28 -6.87 15.02
CA GLN A 28 14.10 -6.15 15.49
C GLN A 28 14.05 -4.72 14.95
N HIS A 29 15.19 -4.04 14.87
CA HIS A 29 15.28 -2.70 14.27
C HIS A 29 15.02 -2.73 12.77
N LEU A 30 15.57 -3.70 12.04
CA LEU A 30 15.34 -3.85 10.60
C LEU A 30 13.87 -4.19 10.30
N GLU A 31 13.26 -5.07 11.07
CA GLU A 31 11.82 -5.36 10.99
C GLU A 31 10.99 -4.12 11.28
N ALA A 32 11.28 -3.38 12.35
CA ALA A 32 10.55 -2.16 12.68
C ALA A 32 10.63 -1.11 11.56
N GLN A 33 11.79 -0.99 10.89
CA GLN A 33 11.92 -0.14 9.71
C GLN A 33 11.09 -0.64 8.52
N ARG A 34 11.07 -1.96 8.26
CA ARG A 34 10.24 -2.55 7.19
C ARG A 34 8.75 -2.27 7.43
N THR A 35 8.27 -2.55 8.63
CA THR A 35 6.89 -2.26 9.03
C THR A 35 6.55 -0.78 8.89
N LEU A 36 7.44 0.12 9.32
CA LEU A 36 7.20 1.55 9.15
C LEU A 36 7.05 1.94 7.67
N ARG A 37 7.90 1.40 6.79
CA ARG A 37 7.83 1.68 5.35
C ARG A 37 6.55 1.15 4.73
N GLU A 38 6.13 -0.06 5.10
CA GLU A 38 4.86 -0.65 4.64
C GLU A 38 3.67 0.23 5.02
N LEU A 39 3.59 0.66 6.28
CA LEU A 39 2.48 1.48 6.76
C LEU A 39 2.45 2.87 6.13
N VAL A 40 3.62 3.52 5.96
CA VAL A 40 3.71 4.82 5.27
C VAL A 40 3.29 4.68 3.81
N LEU A 41 3.68 3.58 3.15
CA LEU A 41 3.29 3.33 1.76
C LEU A 41 1.78 3.11 1.64
N ALA A 42 1.18 2.33 2.54
CA ALA A 42 -0.27 2.12 2.57
C ALA A 42 -1.04 3.45 2.76
N GLU A 43 -0.61 4.29 3.70
CA GLU A 43 -1.21 5.61 3.92
C GLU A 43 -1.07 6.51 2.68
N HIS A 44 0.09 6.45 2.00
CA HIS A 44 0.30 7.21 0.77
C HIS A 44 -0.60 6.74 -0.37
N ILE A 45 -0.71 5.43 -0.59
CA ILE A 45 -1.59 4.84 -1.59
C ILE A 45 -3.03 5.27 -1.33
N GLN A 46 -3.52 5.11 -0.09
CA GLN A 46 -4.88 5.50 0.28
C GLN A 46 -5.13 6.98 -0.03
N LYS A 47 -4.22 7.86 0.39
CA LYS A 47 -4.32 9.30 0.12
C LYS A 47 -4.39 9.61 -1.37
N VAL A 48 -3.55 8.97 -2.19
CA VAL A 48 -3.53 9.19 -3.64
C VAL A 48 -4.82 8.70 -4.29
N VAL A 49 -5.29 7.52 -3.88
CA VAL A 49 -6.55 6.92 -4.38
C VAL A 49 -7.75 7.78 -3.99
N ASP A 50 -7.81 8.28 -2.74
CA ASP A 50 -8.90 9.14 -2.27
C ASP A 50 -8.93 10.51 -2.96
N GLN A 51 -7.76 11.00 -3.39
CA GLN A 51 -7.64 12.23 -4.17
C GLN A 51 -8.00 12.04 -5.65
N ALA A 52 -8.07 10.80 -6.13
CA ALA A 52 -8.40 10.54 -7.52
C ALA A 52 -9.85 10.99 -7.79
N PRO A 53 -10.08 11.78 -8.85
CA PRO A 53 -11.43 12.09 -9.27
C PRO A 53 -12.17 10.80 -9.62
N LYS A 54 -13.49 10.78 -9.40
CA LYS A 54 -14.31 9.63 -9.79
C LYS A 54 -14.11 9.34 -11.27
N LEU A 55 -13.82 8.08 -11.61
CA LEU A 55 -13.67 7.64 -12.99
C LEU A 55 -14.94 7.98 -13.78
N THR A 56 -14.79 8.45 -15.02
CA THR A 56 -15.92 8.61 -15.94
C THR A 56 -16.48 7.25 -16.33
N GLN A 57 -17.70 7.22 -16.89
CA GLN A 57 -18.28 5.96 -17.40
C GLN A 57 -17.35 5.34 -18.45
N ASP A 58 -16.90 6.12 -19.44
CA ASP A 58 -15.98 5.66 -20.49
C ASP A 58 -14.66 5.08 -19.95
N GLN A 59 -14.12 5.67 -18.88
CA GLN A 59 -12.91 5.17 -18.21
C GLN A 59 -13.17 3.84 -17.52
N ARG A 60 -14.32 3.68 -16.87
CA ARG A 60 -14.72 2.40 -16.27
C ARG A 60 -14.95 1.33 -17.32
N ASP A 61 -15.56 1.67 -18.46
CA ASP A 61 -15.83 0.74 -19.55
C ASP A 61 -14.53 0.21 -20.16
N ARG A 62 -13.53 1.08 -20.39
CA ARG A 62 -12.18 0.66 -20.82
C ARG A 62 -11.48 -0.22 -19.79
N LEU A 63 -11.57 0.12 -18.50
CA LEU A 63 -10.99 -0.71 -17.45
C LEU A 63 -11.67 -2.08 -17.36
N ALA A 64 -12.99 -2.14 -17.54
CA ALA A 64 -13.74 -3.39 -17.56
C ALA A 64 -13.36 -4.28 -18.75
N GLU A 65 -13.06 -3.68 -19.91
CA GLU A 65 -12.54 -4.40 -21.07
C GLU A 65 -11.13 -4.94 -20.84
N LEU A 66 -10.21 -4.11 -20.32
CA LEU A 66 -8.82 -4.48 -20.04
C LEU A 66 -8.67 -5.53 -18.94
N LEU A 67 -9.48 -5.42 -17.88
CA LEU A 67 -9.47 -6.32 -16.73
C LEU A 67 -10.42 -7.51 -16.90
N ARG A 68 -11.07 -7.63 -18.06
CA ARG A 68 -11.89 -8.80 -18.34
C ARG A 68 -10.98 -10.01 -18.33
N PRO A 69 -11.19 -11.00 -17.44
CA PRO A 69 -10.44 -12.23 -17.51
C PRO A 69 -10.64 -12.80 -18.91
N ALA A 70 -9.53 -13.04 -19.62
CA ALA A 70 -9.58 -13.79 -20.87
C ALA A 70 -10.30 -15.09 -20.53
N ARG A 71 -11.50 -15.26 -21.09
CA ARG A 71 -12.24 -16.50 -20.95
C ARG A 71 -11.27 -17.59 -21.36
N GLN A 72 -11.02 -18.55 -20.48
CA GLN A 72 -10.29 -19.75 -20.84
C GLN A 72 -11.13 -20.45 -21.91
N ASP A 73 -10.92 -20.07 -23.16
CA ASP A 73 -11.45 -20.76 -24.31
C ASP A 73 -10.58 -22.02 -24.48
N GLY A 74 -10.98 -23.08 -23.76
CA GLY A 74 -10.85 -24.47 -24.23
C GLY A 74 -9.47 -25.11 -24.33
N GLY A 75 -8.57 -24.90 -23.37
CA GLY A 75 -7.28 -25.63 -23.28
C GLY A 75 -7.34 -26.97 -22.53
N GLY A 76 -8.40 -27.76 -22.71
CA GLY A 76 -8.61 -29.02 -21.98
C GLY A 76 -9.51 -29.99 -22.73
N ALA A 77 -9.06 -30.44 -23.90
CA ALA A 77 -9.63 -31.58 -24.61
C ALA A 77 -8.51 -32.30 -25.39
N ALA A 78 -7.91 -33.33 -24.77
CA ALA A 78 -7.35 -34.56 -25.35
C ALA A 78 -6.63 -35.35 -24.24
#